data_AF-A0A7C4CGW8-F1
#
_entry.id   AF-A0A7C4CGW8-F1
#
_cell.length_a   1.000
_cell.length_b   1.000
_cell.length_c   1.000
_cell.angle_alpha   90.00
_cell.angle_beta   90.00
_cell.angle_gamma   90.00
#
_symmetry.space_group_name_H-M   'P 1'
#
loop_
_entity.id
_entity.type
_entity.pdbx_description
1 polymer ?
#
loop_
_entity_poly.entity_id
_entity_poly.type
_entity_poly.pdbx_seq_one_letter_code
_entity_poly.pdbx_strand_id
1 'polypeptide(L)' 'MAKIRGILRDGFVYVEGDFDKLYRQGYGEIVEGSLEMHPLEASYLIWDQRMEVFDENGKNISFEDLLTIMIS' A
#
# COMPACT_ATOMS: atom_id res chain seq x y z
N MET A 1 11.81 -1.44 13.16
CA MET A 1 10.37 -1.76 13.14
C MET A 1 10.11 -2.64 11.93
N ALA A 2 9.22 -3.63 12.03
CA ALA A 2 8.78 -4.36 10.85
C ALA A 2 8.02 -3.40 9.93
N LYS A 3 8.28 -3.46 8.62
CA LYS A 3 7.54 -2.68 7.64
C LYS A 3 6.20 -3.35 7.38
N ILE A 4 5.18 -2.54 7.10
CA ILE A 4 3.86 -3.04 6.69
C ILE A 4 3.99 -3.56 5.25
N ARG A 5 3.39 -4.72 4.98
CA ARG A 5 3.38 -5.31 3.65
C ARG A 5 2.07 -4.98 2.94
N GLY A 6 2.17 -4.38 1.76
CA GLY A 6 1.04 -4.13 0.87
C GLY A 6 1.11 -4.99 -0.40
N ILE A 7 -0.05 -5.33 -0.96
CA ILE A 7 -0.19 -6.00 -2.25
C ILE A 7 -0.91 -5.07 -3.23
N LEU A 8 -0.26 -4.74 -4.35
CA LEU A 8 -0.86 -3.99 -5.44
C LEU A 8 -1.75 -4.93 -6.27
N ARG A 9 -3.05 -4.63 -6.31
CA ARG A 9 -4.06 -5.35 -7.11
C ARG A 9 -5.12 -4.36 -7.59
N ASP A 10 -5.56 -4.47 -8.85
CA ASP A 10 -6.62 -3.63 -9.42
C ASP A 10 -6.41 -2.10 -9.26
N GLY A 11 -5.15 -1.65 -9.24
CA GLY A 11 -4.79 -0.23 -9.09
C GLY A 11 -4.80 0.29 -7.64
N PHE A 12 -5.04 -0.57 -6.65
CA PHE A 12 -5.01 -0.25 -5.23
C PHE A 12 -3.99 -1.10 -4.48
N VAL A 13 -3.54 -0.62 -3.32
CA VAL A 13 -2.65 -1.35 -2.42
C VAL A 13 -3.44 -1.87 -1.23
N TYR A 14 -3.44 -3.17 -1.05
CA TYR A 14 -4.15 -3.85 0.03
C TYR A 14 -3.17 -4.26 1.12
N VAL A 15 -3.51 -3.97 2.38
CA VAL A 15 -2.78 -4.47 3.55
C VAL A 15 -3.68 -5.46 4.29
N GLU A 16 -3.19 -6.69 4.42
CA GLU A 16 -3.85 -7.75 5.18
C GLU A 16 -3.27 -7.80 6.60
N GLY A 17 -4.13 -7.62 7.61
CA GLY A 17 -3.73 -7.63 9.02
C GLY A 17 -2.87 -6.44 9.46
N ASP A 18 -2.77 -6.22 10.78
CA ASP A 18 -1.93 -5.20 11.43
C ASP A 18 -2.06 -3.76 10.91
N PHE A 19 -3.14 -3.43 10.21
CA PHE A 19 -3.36 -2.11 9.60
C PHE A 19 -4.09 -1.11 10.51
N ASP A 20 -4.52 -1.50 11.70
CA ASP A 20 -5.28 -0.66 12.65
C ASP A 20 -4.65 0.72 12.89
N LYS A 21 -3.32 0.75 12.97
CA LYS A 21 -2.58 2.00 13.16
C LYS A 21 -2.66 2.90 11.93
N LEU A 22 -2.56 2.34 10.73
CA LEU A 22 -2.68 3.10 9.47
C LEU A 22 -4.10 3.65 9.34
N TYR A 23 -5.12 2.82 9.57
CA TYR A 23 -6.50 3.24 9.49
C TYR A 23 -6.82 4.39 10.46
N ARG A 24 -6.38 4.29 11.73
CA ARG A 24 -6.53 5.39 12.71
C ARG A 24 -5.76 6.67 12.37
N GLN A 25 -4.75 6.57 11.51
CA GLN A 25 -4.01 7.72 11.00
C GLN A 25 -4.65 8.34 9.74
N GLY A 26 -5.73 7.75 9.23
CA GLY A 26 -6.47 8.24 8.07
C GLY A 26 -5.95 7.72 6.73
N TYR A 27 -5.19 6.62 6.71
CA TYR A 27 -4.80 5.95 5.47
C TYR A 27 -5.85 4.93 5.06
N GLY A 28 -6.25 4.97 3.79
CA GLY A 28 -7.10 3.97 3.16
C GLY A 28 -8.50 3.82 3.76
N GLU A 29 -9.22 2.82 3.27
CA GLU A 29 -10.56 2.44 3.72
C GLU A 29 -10.61 0.93 3.98
N ILE A 30 -11.50 0.49 4.87
CA ILE A 30 -11.68 -0.94 5.15
C ILE A 30 -12.61 -1.54 4.10
N VAL A 31 -12.09 -2.45 3.30
CA VAL A 31 -12.82 -3.18 2.25
C VAL A 31 -12.59 -4.68 2.44
N GLU A 32 -13.66 -5.44 2.61
CA GLU A 32 -13.62 -6.92 2.74
C GLU A 32 -12.64 -7.45 3.80
N GLY A 33 -12.37 -6.68 4.86
CA GLY A 33 -11.48 -7.06 5.96
C GLY A 33 -10.00 -6.70 5.76
N SER A 34 -9.66 -6.03 4.67
CA SER A 34 -8.33 -5.49 4.38
C SER A 34 -8.37 -3.96 4.37
N LEU A 35 -7.20 -3.34 4.53
CA LEU A 35 -7.06 -1.91 4.28
C LEU A 35 -6.74 -1.69 2.80
N GLU A 36 -7.67 -1.13 2.05
CA GLU A 36 -7.48 -0.69 0.68
C GLU A 36 -6.97 0.74 0.67
N MET A 37 -5.87 1.00 -0.02
CA MET A 37 -5.23 2.32 -0.10
C MET A 37 -5.00 2.73 -1.54
N HIS A 38 -5.09 4.04 -1.80
CA HIS A 38 -4.67 4.61 -3.06
C HIS A 38 -3.15 4.48 -3.25
N PRO A 39 -2.65 4.33 -4.50
CA PRO A 39 -1.21 4.31 -4.78
C PRO A 39 -0.45 5.51 -4.23
N LEU A 40 -1.09 6.70 -4.16
CA LEU A 40 -0.49 7.90 -3.59
C LEU A 40 -0.18 7.74 -2.09
N GLU A 41 -1.10 7.15 -1.32
CA GLU A 41 -0.93 6.90 0.11
C GLU A 41 0.17 5.86 0.36
N ALA A 42 0.17 4.78 -0.42
CA ALA A 42 1.22 3.76 -0.36
C ALA A 42 2.59 4.35 -0.73
N SER A 43 2.64 5.23 -1.74
CA SER A 43 3.86 5.92 -2.15
C SER A 43 4.46 6.74 -1.01
N TYR A 44 3.63 7.47 -0.26
CA TYR A 44 4.09 8.18 0.93
C TYR A 44 4.68 7.25 2.00
N LEU A 45 4.04 6.10 2.26
CA LEU A 45 4.52 5.14 3.26
C LEU A 45 5.79 4.39 2.83
N ILE A 46 5.99 4.17 1.53
CA ILE A 46 7.27 3.66 0.99
C ILE A 46 8.38 4.70 1.20
N TRP A 47 8.12 5.97 0.85
CA TRP A 47 9.07 7.06 1.01
C TRP A 47 9.48 7.26 2.47
N ASP A 48 8.52 7.17 3.41
CA ASP A 48 8.74 7.22 4.87
C ASP A 48 9.34 5.91 5.44
N GLN A 49 9.72 4.95 4.58
CA GLN A 49 10.31 3.64 4.92
C GLN A 49 9.46 2.75 5.84
N ARG A 50 8.14 2.94 5.84
CA ARG A 50 7.18 2.21 6.70
C ARG A 50 6.48 1.06 6.01
N MET A 51 6.52 1.00 4.68
CA MET A 51 5.82 0.01 3.87
C MET A 51 6.72 -0.60 2.78
N GLU A 52 6.44 -1.84 2.42
CA GLU A 52 6.90 -2.48 1.18
C GLU A 52 5.68 -2.98 0.41
N VAL A 53 5.63 -2.70 -0.90
CA VAL A 53 4.53 -3.12 -1.77
C VAL A 53 5.04 -4.18 -2.74
N PHE A 54 4.19 -5.17 -3.00
CA PHE A 54 4.45 -6.23 -3.97
C PHE A 54 3.25 -6.37 -4.90
N ASP A 55 3.43 -6.84 -6.14
CA ASP A 55 2.29 -7.30 -6.95
C ASP A 55 1.86 -8.71 -6.53
N GLU A 56 0.80 -9.22 -7.18
CA GLU A 56 0.27 -10.57 -6.96
C GLU A 56 1.28 -11.69 -7.29
N ASN A 57 2.30 -11.39 -8.09
CA ASN A 57 3.38 -12.33 -8.44
C ASN A 57 4.58 -12.25 -7.48
N GLY A 58 4.52 -11.36 -6.48
CA GLY A 58 5.59 -11.15 -5.52
C GLY A 58 6.72 -10.25 -6.02
N LYS A 59 6.57 -9.57 -7.17
CA LYS A 59 7.52 -8.54 -7.62
C LYS A 59 7.41 -7.34 -6.67
N ASN A 60 8.54 -6.84 -6.20
CA ASN A 60 8.57 -5.60 -5.43
C ASN A 60 8.19 -4.40 -6.32
N ILE A 61 7.29 -3.56 -5.81
CA ILE A 61 6.80 -2.35 -6.48
C ILE A 61 7.45 -1.14 -5.80
N SER A 62 8.20 -0.38 -6.58
CA SER A 62 8.89 0.82 -6.10
C SER A 62 7.94 2.02 -5.97
N PHE A 63 8.44 3.09 -5.37
CA PHE A 63 7.75 4.38 -5.32
C PHE A 63 7.46 4.90 -6.74
N GLU A 64 8.44 4.80 -7.64
CA GLU A 64 8.34 5.24 -9.03
C GLU A 64 7.32 4.41 -9.82
N ASP A 65 7.22 3.11 -9.56
CA ASP A 65 6.22 2.24 -10.18
C ASP A 65 4.79 2.68 -9.79
N LEU A 66 4.55 2.96 -8.50
CA LEU A 66 3.24 3.43 -8.01
C LEU A 66 2.85 4.79 -8.60
N LEU A 67 3.79 5.73 -8.68
CA LEU A 67 3.54 7.02 -9.32
C LEU A 67 3.19 6.88 -10.81
N THR A 68 3.83 5.94 -11.50
CA THR A 68 3.56 5.67 -12.92
C THR A 68 2.14 5.18 -13.15
N ILE A 69 1.61 4.34 -12.24
CA ILE A 69 0.24 3.82 -12.32
C ILE A 69 -0.80 4.95 -12.18
N MET A 70 -0.52 5.99 -11.40
CA MET A 70 -1.46 7.10 -11.16
C MET A 70 -1.64 8.04 -12.36
N ILE A 71 -0.68 8.03 -13.30
CA ILE A 71 -0.65 8.93 -14.46
C ILE A 71 -0.94 8.21 -15.78
N SER A 72 -1.19 6.90 -15.72
CA SER A 72 -1.53 6.04 -16.85
C SER A 72 -3.04 5.93 -17.01
#